data_AF-A0A3P8J0U7-F1
#
_entry.id   AF-A0A3P8J0U7-F1
#
_cell.length_a   1.000
_cell.length_b   1.000
_cell.length_c   1.000
_cell.angle_alpha   90.00
_cell.angle_beta   90.00
_cell.angle_gamma   90.00
#
_symmetry.space_group_name_H-M   'P 1'
#
loop_
_entity.id
_entity.type
_entity.pdbx_description
1 polymer ?
#
loop_
_entity_poly.entity_id
_entity_poly.type
_entity_poly.pdbx_seq_one_letter_code
_entity_poly.pdbx_strand_id
1 'polypeptide(L)'
;MKQHCPHPDLLQVDPFEAIIDEEMEPGDILYIPPGFPHEGYSLENSLNYSVGYRAPNARELFSGFADYILQRELGSQRYADPDVPSRDHPADILPVELDRLREMMLELINQPEHFKTVVWRVYYPVPSRAGRGPCGAAVSAG
;
A
#
# COMPACT_ATOMS: atom_id res chain seq x y z
N MET A 1 12.97 -6.21 -14.46
CA MET A 1 13.05 -5.23 -15.55
C MET A 1 13.99 -4.12 -15.13
N LYS A 2 14.94 -3.72 -15.99
CA LYS A 2 15.78 -2.55 -15.72
C LYS A 2 14.91 -1.32 -16.00
N GLN A 3 14.84 -0.42 -15.03
CA GLN A 3 14.07 0.81 -15.15
C GLN A 3 14.97 1.86 -15.79
N HIS A 4 14.54 2.42 -16.92
CA HIS A 4 15.23 3.51 -17.59
C HIS A 4 14.46 4.79 -17.29
N CYS A 5 15.08 5.77 -16.63
CA CYS A 5 14.45 7.05 -16.31
C CYS A 5 15.09 8.16 -17.14
N PRO A 6 14.62 8.43 -18.38
CA PRO A 6 15.10 9.56 -19.17
C PRO A 6 14.62 10.92 -18.61
N HIS A 7 13.56 10.92 -17.79
CA HIS A 7 13.10 12.06 -17.01
C HIS A 7 12.74 11.59 -15.58
N PRO A 8 13.11 12.32 -14.52
CA PRO A 8 12.95 11.88 -13.13
C PRO A 8 11.50 11.58 -12.71
N ASP A 9 10.53 12.24 -13.33
CA ASP A 9 9.10 12.10 -13.01
C ASP A 9 8.36 11.04 -13.84
N LEU A 10 9.04 10.42 -14.83
CA LEU A 10 8.44 9.42 -15.71
C LEU A 10 9.05 8.04 -15.44
N LEU A 11 8.21 7.12 -14.96
CA LEU A 11 8.56 5.72 -14.83
C LEU A 11 8.48 5.06 -16.21
N GLN A 12 9.63 4.84 -16.84
CA GLN A 12 9.73 4.13 -18.12
C GLN A 12 10.50 2.82 -17.97
N VAL A 13 10.21 1.91 -18.89
CA VAL A 13 10.89 0.62 -19.03
C VAL A 13 11.61 0.59 -20.37
N ASP A 14 12.59 -0.31 -20.50
CA ASP A 14 13.20 -0.60 -21.80
C ASP A 14 12.14 -1.12 -22.80
N PRO A 15 12.36 -0.96 -24.12
CA PRO A 15 11.49 -1.55 -25.13
C PRO A 15 11.28 -3.04 -24.91
N PHE A 16 10.06 -3.51 -25.14
CA PHE A 16 9.65 -4.90 -24.90
C PHE A 16 8.97 -5.48 -26.14
N GLU A 17 9.05 -6.81 -26.29
CA GLU A 17 8.28 -7.52 -27.32
C GLU A 17 6.83 -7.64 -26.84
N ALA A 18 5.92 -7.04 -27.59
CA ALA A 18 4.51 -7.02 -27.24
C ALA A 18 3.88 -8.40 -27.44
N ILE A 19 3.18 -8.87 -26.40
CA ILE A 19 2.36 -10.10 -26.49
C ILE A 19 0.95 -9.81 -27.04
N ILE A 20 0.53 -8.55 -27.02
CA ILE A 20 -0.73 -8.03 -27.56
C ILE A 20 -0.38 -6.72 -28.27
N ASP A 21 -0.66 -6.66 -29.57
CA ASP A 21 -0.44 -5.51 -30.44
C ASP A 21 -1.68 -5.36 -31.33
N GLU A 22 -2.61 -4.51 -30.93
CA GLU A 22 -3.96 -4.41 -31.50
C GLU A 22 -4.43 -2.95 -31.54
N GLU A 23 -5.23 -2.61 -32.55
CA GLU A 23 -5.92 -1.32 -32.65
C GLU A 23 -7.26 -1.40 -31.91
N MET A 24 -7.52 -0.45 -31.00
CA MET A 24 -8.75 -0.45 -30.19
C MET A 24 -9.85 0.38 -30.83
N GLU A 25 -11.07 -0.16 -30.89
CA GLU A 25 -12.26 0.54 -31.35
C GLU A 25 -13.12 1.07 -30.19
N PRO A 26 -14.03 2.03 -30.43
CA PRO A 26 -14.93 2.54 -29.40
C PRO A 26 -15.81 1.44 -28.79
N GLY A 27 -15.58 1.15 -27.52
CA GLY A 27 -16.30 0.12 -26.76
C GLY A 27 -15.41 -1.04 -26.30
N ASP A 28 -14.21 -1.15 -26.87
CA ASP A 28 -13.24 -2.16 -26.46
C ASP A 28 -12.64 -1.87 -25.10
N ILE A 29 -12.28 -2.94 -24.39
CA ILE A 29 -11.72 -2.88 -23.04
C ILE A 29 -10.47 -3.74 -22.99
N LEU A 30 -9.34 -3.10 -22.66
CA LEU A 30 -8.08 -3.79 -22.40
C LEU A 30 -7.85 -3.89 -20.89
N TYR A 31 -7.76 -5.12 -20.38
CA TYR A 31 -7.39 -5.38 -19.00
C TYR A 31 -5.88 -5.67 -18.88
N ILE A 32 -5.19 -4.90 -18.04
CA ILE A 32 -3.75 -5.01 -17.84
C ILE A 32 -3.49 -5.36 -16.36
N PRO A 33 -2.99 -6.56 -16.06
CA PRO A 33 -2.60 -6.92 -14.70
C PRO A 33 -1.39 -6.09 -14.21
N PRO A 34 -1.18 -5.95 -12.90
CA PRO A 34 -0.02 -5.25 -12.37
C PRO A 34 1.30 -5.93 -12.80
N GLY A 35 2.28 -5.12 -13.17
CA GLY A 35 3.63 -5.58 -13.56
C GLY A 35 3.81 -5.87 -15.05
N PHE A 36 2.76 -5.70 -15.87
CA PHE A 36 2.87 -5.85 -17.32
C PHE A 36 3.17 -4.50 -17.97
N PRO A 37 4.31 -4.36 -18.69
CA PRO A 37 4.58 -3.15 -19.44
C PRO A 37 3.58 -3.04 -20.59
N HIS A 38 3.12 -1.82 -20.85
CA HIS A 38 2.19 -1.52 -21.92
C HIS A 38 2.53 -0.15 -22.49
N GLU A 39 2.26 0.00 -23.77
CA GLU A 39 2.45 1.24 -24.53
C GLU A 39 1.20 1.43 -25.40
N GLY A 40 0.74 2.67 -25.53
CA GLY A 40 -0.42 3.01 -26.35
C GLY A 40 -0.27 4.42 -26.89
N TYR A 41 -0.60 4.59 -28.16
CA TYR A 41 -0.59 5.87 -28.85
C TYR A 41 -1.85 6.00 -29.70
N SER A 42 -2.30 7.23 -29.90
CA SER A 42 -3.53 7.53 -30.63
C SER A 42 -3.27 7.54 -32.15
N LEU A 43 -4.04 6.75 -32.91
CA LEU A 43 -4.03 6.80 -34.38
C LEU A 43 -4.89 7.96 -34.93
N GLU A 44 -6.01 8.24 -34.26
CA GLU A 44 -6.91 9.36 -34.50
C GLU A 44 -7.20 10.09 -33.17
N ASN A 45 -8.01 11.15 -33.18
CA ASN A 45 -8.43 11.82 -31.95
C ASN A 45 -9.26 10.88 -31.06
N SER A 46 -8.64 10.28 -30.06
CA SER A 46 -9.24 9.28 -29.18
C SER A 46 -9.32 9.70 -27.71
N LEU A 47 -10.25 9.10 -26.96
CA LEU A 47 -10.37 9.22 -25.50
C LEU A 47 -10.23 7.85 -24.85
N ASN A 48 -9.44 7.76 -23.79
CA ASN A 48 -9.21 6.53 -23.03
C ASN A 48 -9.65 6.68 -21.57
N TYR A 49 -10.45 5.73 -21.08
CA TYR A 49 -10.92 5.71 -19.69
C TYR A 49 -10.19 4.61 -18.90
N SER A 50 -9.23 5.01 -18.07
CA SER A 50 -8.47 4.08 -17.23
C SER A 50 -9.14 3.88 -15.87
N VAL A 51 -9.72 2.69 -15.64
CA VAL A 51 -10.25 2.29 -14.33
C VAL A 51 -9.17 1.56 -13.54
N GLY A 52 -8.42 2.32 -12.73
CA GLY A 52 -7.33 1.78 -11.91
C GLY A 52 -7.82 1.10 -10.62
N TYR A 53 -7.28 -0.08 -10.33
CA TYR A 53 -7.45 -0.75 -9.03
C TYR A 53 -6.32 -0.37 -8.08
N ARG A 54 -6.60 -0.35 -6.78
CA ARG A 54 -5.60 -0.11 -5.74
C ARG A 54 -5.61 -1.25 -4.73
N ALA A 55 -4.41 -1.70 -4.37
CA ALA A 55 -4.19 -2.63 -3.29
C ALA A 55 -3.07 -2.06 -2.40
N PRO A 56 -3.30 -1.90 -1.08
CA PRO A 56 -2.27 -1.43 -0.18
C PRO A 56 -1.21 -2.53 -0.01
N ASN A 57 0.02 -2.09 0.19
CA ASN A 57 1.08 -3.00 0.59
C ASN A 57 1.14 -3.12 2.13
N ALA A 58 1.89 -4.10 2.64
CA ALA A 58 2.02 -4.34 4.08
C ALA A 58 2.58 -3.11 4.83
N ARG A 59 3.50 -2.36 4.23
CA ARG A 59 4.07 -1.15 4.85
C ARG A 59 3.01 -0.09 5.08
N GLU A 60 2.14 0.16 4.11
CA GLU A 60 1.03 1.11 4.25
C GLU A 60 0.05 0.69 5.35
N LEU A 61 -0.25 -0.61 5.44
CA LEU A 61 -1.11 -1.15 6.50
C LEU A 61 -0.49 -0.97 7.89
N PHE A 62 0.79 -1.33 8.06
CA PHE A 62 1.48 -1.17 9.35
C PHE A 62 1.62 0.29 9.77
N SER A 63 1.98 1.18 8.84
CA SER A 63 2.06 2.61 9.12
C SER A 63 0.71 3.19 9.52
N GLY A 64 -0.36 2.88 8.78
CA GLY A 64 -1.72 3.32 9.12
C GLY A 64 -2.22 2.77 10.45
N PHE A 65 -1.84 1.54 10.79
CA PHE A 65 -2.18 0.91 12.07
C PHE A 65 -1.44 1.56 13.24
N ALA A 66 -0.15 1.84 13.09
CA ALA A 66 0.64 2.55 14.10
C ALA A 66 0.08 3.94 14.39
N ASP A 67 -0.23 4.73 13.35
CA ASP A 67 -0.84 6.05 13.51
C ASP A 67 -2.19 5.98 14.24
N TYR A 68 -2.99 4.95 13.95
CA TYR A 68 -4.28 4.74 14.60
C TYR A 68 -4.14 4.42 16.09
N ILE A 69 -3.21 3.53 16.45
CA ILE A 69 -2.92 3.18 17.85
C ILE A 69 -2.48 4.42 18.63
N LEU A 70 -1.54 5.19 18.07
CA LEU A 70 -1.03 6.41 18.70
C LEU A 70 -2.14 7.44 18.91
N GLN A 71 -3.00 7.66 17.90
CA GLN A 71 -4.09 8.62 17.99
C GLN A 71 -5.17 8.24 19.02
N ARG A 72 -5.37 6.93 19.26
CA ARG A 72 -6.40 6.40 20.16
C ARG A 72 -5.86 5.98 21.52
N GLU A 73 -4.55 6.14 21.76
CA GLU A 73 -3.86 5.73 22.99
C GLU A 73 -4.12 4.25 23.35
N LEU A 74 -4.18 3.39 22.33
CA LEU A 74 -4.39 1.94 22.51
C LEU A 74 -3.07 1.22 22.83
N GLY A 75 -3.16 0.00 23.39
CA GLY A 75 -1.98 -0.82 23.64
C GLY A 75 -1.09 -0.34 24.80
N SER A 76 -1.69 0.28 25.83
CA SER A 76 -0.97 0.81 27.00
C SER A 76 -0.46 -0.25 27.99
N GLN A 77 -0.77 -1.54 27.74
CA GLN A 77 -0.27 -2.65 28.54
C GLN A 77 1.25 -2.75 28.44
N ARG A 78 1.91 -2.76 29.59
CA ARG A 78 3.38 -2.91 29.66
C ARG A 78 3.74 -4.39 29.66
N TYR A 79 4.86 -4.71 29.04
CA TYR A 79 5.46 -6.03 29.19
C TYR A 79 5.70 -6.33 30.67
N ALA A 80 5.32 -7.52 31.11
CA ALA A 80 5.51 -8.01 32.47
C ALA A 80 6.03 -9.45 32.44
N ASP A 81 7.04 -9.71 33.25
CA ASP A 81 7.76 -10.98 33.35
C ASP A 81 7.90 -11.45 34.81
N PRO A 82 6.79 -11.74 35.49
CA PRO A 82 6.82 -12.21 36.88
C PRO A 82 7.61 -13.53 37.03
N ASP A 83 7.59 -14.38 36.00
CA ASP A 83 8.33 -15.65 35.94
C ASP A 83 9.55 -15.52 35.02
N VAL A 84 10.48 -14.62 35.36
CA VAL A 84 11.66 -14.39 34.51
C VAL A 84 12.56 -15.65 34.49
N PRO A 85 12.91 -16.20 33.31
CA PRO A 85 13.75 -17.38 33.25
C PRO A 85 15.19 -17.06 33.66
N SER A 86 15.86 -18.04 34.28
CA SER A 86 17.31 -17.96 34.47
C SER A 86 18.01 -17.94 33.11
N ARG A 87 19.09 -17.16 33.00
CA ARG A 87 19.90 -17.02 31.76
C ARG A 87 21.38 -17.17 32.07
N ASP A 88 22.13 -17.72 31.11
CA ASP A 88 23.57 -17.95 31.25
C ASP A 88 24.38 -16.64 31.11
N HIS A 89 23.93 -15.73 30.24
CA HIS A 89 24.50 -14.39 30.11
C HIS A 89 23.45 -13.30 30.40
N PRO A 90 23.72 -12.35 31.31
CA PRO A 90 22.77 -11.30 31.66
C PRO A 90 22.33 -10.40 30.50
N ALA A 91 23.14 -10.30 29.44
CA ALA A 91 22.85 -9.48 28.26
C ALA A 91 21.98 -10.21 27.22
N ASP A 92 21.69 -11.49 27.40
CA ASP A 92 20.89 -12.26 26.45
C ASP A 92 19.42 -11.89 26.54
N ILE A 93 18.78 -11.75 25.39
CA ILE A 93 17.33 -11.71 25.26
C ILE A 93 16.90 -13.12 24.86
N LEU A 94 16.17 -13.78 25.76
CA LEU A 94 15.73 -15.15 25.55
C LEU A 94 14.64 -15.20 24.46
N PRO A 95 14.57 -16.29 23.68
CA PRO A 95 13.53 -16.44 22.66
C PRO A 95 12.10 -16.26 23.19
N VAL A 96 11.84 -16.74 24.42
CA VAL A 96 10.54 -16.57 25.08
C VAL A 96 10.16 -15.11 25.35
N GLU A 97 11.14 -14.23 25.59
CA GLU A 97 10.90 -12.79 25.79
C GLU A 97 10.52 -12.13 24.46
N LEU A 98 11.19 -12.51 23.36
CA LEU A 98 10.87 -12.04 22.00
C LEU A 98 9.49 -12.51 21.56
N ASP A 99 9.14 -13.77 21.86
CA ASP A 99 7.84 -14.33 21.50
C ASP A 99 6.71 -13.63 22.26
N ARG A 100 6.88 -13.37 23.56
CA ARG A 100 5.91 -12.58 24.35
C ARG A 100 5.71 -11.16 23.80
N LEU A 101 6.80 -10.47 23.45
CA LEU A 101 6.70 -9.13 22.84
C LEU A 101 5.99 -9.16 21.49
N ARG A 102 6.26 -10.19 20.67
CA ARG A 102 5.56 -10.41 19.41
C ARG A 102 4.08 -10.69 19.64
N GLU A 103 3.75 -11.53 20.62
CA GLU A 103 2.36 -11.84 21.00
C GLU A 103 1.61 -10.58 21.42
N MET A 104 2.22 -9.68 22.20
CA MET A 104 1.60 -8.39 22.54
C MET A 104 1.23 -7.56 21.31
N MET A 105 2.11 -7.53 20.30
CA MET A 105 1.83 -6.83 19.03
C MET A 105 0.70 -7.52 18.25
N LEU A 106 0.74 -8.85 18.17
CA LEU A 106 -0.25 -9.65 17.46
C LEU A 106 -1.63 -9.58 18.11
N GLU A 107 -1.69 -9.59 19.45
CA GLU A 107 -2.94 -9.46 20.20
C GLU A 107 -3.66 -8.16 19.83
N LEU A 108 -2.91 -7.05 19.76
CA LEU A 108 -3.48 -5.76 19.36
C LEU A 108 -3.95 -5.75 17.89
N ILE A 109 -3.18 -6.35 16.98
CA ILE A 109 -3.56 -6.50 15.57
C ILE A 109 -4.82 -7.38 15.43
N ASN A 110 -4.94 -8.42 16.26
CA ASN A 110 -6.03 -9.38 16.20
C ASN A 110 -7.33 -8.87 16.86
N GLN A 111 -7.37 -7.64 17.39
CA GLN A 111 -8.60 -7.01 17.85
C GLN A 111 -9.45 -6.55 16.64
N PRO A 112 -10.56 -7.25 16.33
CA PRO A 112 -11.22 -7.15 15.03
C PRO A 112 -11.76 -5.75 14.73
N GLU A 113 -12.27 -5.04 15.74
CA GLU A 113 -12.85 -3.70 15.55
C GLU A 113 -11.79 -2.64 15.21
N HIS A 114 -10.61 -2.72 15.83
CA HIS A 114 -9.50 -1.82 15.54
C HIS A 114 -8.92 -2.09 14.15
N PHE A 115 -8.66 -3.36 13.84
CA PHE A 115 -8.12 -3.76 12.55
C PHE A 115 -9.06 -3.38 11.40
N LYS A 116 -10.35 -3.67 11.54
CA LYS A 116 -11.38 -3.27 10.58
C LYS A 116 -11.37 -1.76 10.35
N THR A 117 -11.33 -0.97 11.42
CA THR A 117 -11.31 0.50 11.33
C THR A 117 -10.09 1.00 10.53
N VAL A 118 -8.92 0.42 10.77
CA VAL A 118 -7.69 0.79 10.05
C VAL A 118 -7.75 0.40 8.58
N VAL A 119 -8.21 -0.81 8.26
CA VAL A 119 -8.38 -1.27 6.87
C VAL A 119 -9.32 -0.33 6.11
N TRP A 120 -10.46 0.05 6.69
CA TRP A 120 -11.37 1.03 6.08
C TRP A 120 -10.70 2.38 5.83
N ARG A 121 -9.89 2.86 6.77
CA ARG A 121 -9.17 4.13 6.65
C ARG A 121 -8.09 4.10 5.57
N VAL A 122 -7.43 2.95 5.37
CA VAL A 122 -6.41 2.77 4.33
C VAL A 122 -7.04 2.70 2.93
N TYR A 123 -8.15 1.96 2.77
CA TYR A 123 -8.83 1.84 1.48
C TYR A 123 -9.68 3.06 1.11
N TYR A 124 -10.29 3.71 2.10
CA TYR A 124 -11.19 4.85 1.91
C TYR A 124 -10.76 6.01 2.80
N PRO A 125 -9.61 6.64 2.51
CA PRO A 125 -9.17 7.81 3.26
C PRO A 125 -10.20 8.92 3.08
N VAL A 126 -10.85 9.33 4.17
CA VAL A 126 -11.71 10.52 4.16
C VAL A 126 -10.79 11.69 3.82
N PRO A 127 -11.10 12.50 2.78
CA PRO A 127 -10.29 13.66 2.46
C PRO A 127 -10.15 14.54 3.70
N SER A 128 -8.92 14.80 4.13
CA SER A 128 -8.70 15.81 5.16
C SER A 128 -9.31 17.11 4.65
N ARG A 129 -10.06 17.83 5.51
CA ARG A 129 -10.62 19.14 5.16
C ARG A 129 -9.54 20.22 4.93
N ALA A 130 -8.26 19.83 4.85
CA ALA A 130 -7.15 20.71 4.53
C ALA A 130 -6.97 20.75 3.00
N GLY A 131 -7.59 21.75 2.36
CA GLY A 131 -7.29 22.12 0.97
C GLY A 131 -8.23 21.56 -0.09
N ARG A 132 -9.54 21.86 -0.01
CA ARG A 132 -10.39 21.85 -1.22
C ARG A 132 -10.03 23.08 -2.07
N GLY A 133 -8.98 22.95 -2.87
CA GLY A 133 -9.07 23.42 -4.25
C GLY A 133 -9.89 22.40 -5.05
N PRO A 134 -10.69 22.80 -6.05
CA PRO A 134 -11.45 21.86 -6.85
C PRO A 134 -10.44 20.98 -7.61
N CYS A 135 -10.28 19.73 -7.18
CA CYS A 135 -9.58 18.73 -7.97
C CYS A 135 -10.52 18.37 -9.12
N GLY A 136 -10.43 19.15 -10.20
CA GLY A 136 -11.01 18.79 -11.48
C GLY A 136 -10.39 17.46 -11.92
N ALA A 137 -11.21 16.62 -12.55
CA ALA A 137 -10.73 15.47 -13.29
C ALA A 137 -9.55 15.92 -14.17
N ALA A 138 -8.36 15.39 -13.91
CA ALA A 138 -7.23 15.53 -14.81
C ALA A 138 -7.55 14.67 -16.04
N VAL A 139 -8.31 15.26 -16.96
CA VAL A 139 -8.32 14.85 -18.36
C VAL A 139 -6.98 15.32 -18.91
N SER A 140 -5.99 14.42 -18.96
CA SER A 140 -4.80 14.67 -19.76
C SER A 140 -5.20 14.51 -21.22
N ALA A 141 -5.61 15.62 -21.85
CA ALA A 141 -5.65 15.74 -23.30
C ALA A 141 -4.22 16.01 -23.77
N GLY A 142 -3.70 15.09 -24.57
CA GLY A 142 -2.44 15.16 -25.29
C GLY A 142 -2.46 14.07 -26.35
#